data_AF-A0A821PZ03-F1
#
_entry.id   AF-A0A821PZ03-F1
#
_cell.length_a   1.000
_cell.length_b   1.000
_cell.length_c   1.000
_cell.angle_alpha   90.00
_cell.angle_beta   90.00
_cell.angle_gamma   90.00
#
_symmetry.space_group_name_H-M   'P 1'
#
loop_
_entity.id
_entity.type
_entity.pdbx_description
1 polymer ?
#
loop_
_entity_poly.entity_id
_entity_poly.type
_entity_poly.pdbx_seq_one_letter_code
_entity_poly.pdbx_strand_id
1 'polypeptide(L)'
;DGKYKMQRLQEFNISRASAEQRKGRAGRTGPGVCFRLYSEQDYITFQEYSTPEIRRVPLDSLLLQMISMGLKDPRKFPFVEAPDMTAIDSALLRLQEQAALSTIDCSLTPI
;
A
#
# COMPACT_ATOMS: atom_id res chain seq x y z
N ASP A 1 -12.17 -0.79 -5.21
CA ASP A 1 -13.11 -0.90 -6.34
C ASP A 1 -12.95 0.35 -7.21
N GLY A 2 -12.48 0.22 -8.44
CA GLY A 2 -12.08 1.36 -9.30
C GLY A 2 -13.23 2.28 -9.73
N LYS A 3 -14.46 1.96 -9.33
CA LYS A 3 -15.67 2.76 -9.63
C LYS A 3 -15.87 3.97 -8.74
N TYR A 4 -15.30 3.99 -7.54
CA TYR A 4 -15.47 5.11 -6.61
C TYR A 4 -14.08 5.62 -6.21
N LYS A 5 -13.81 6.89 -6.53
CA LYS A 5 -12.57 7.62 -6.20
C LYS A 5 -12.50 7.95 -4.69
N MET A 6 -12.84 6.99 -3.82
CA MET A 6 -12.89 7.17 -2.38
C MET A 6 -12.30 5.95 -1.68
N GLN A 7 -11.41 6.18 -0.73
CA GLN A 7 -10.90 5.11 0.11
C GLN A 7 -11.99 4.64 1.07
N ARG A 8 -12.09 3.32 1.23
CA ARG A 8 -12.99 2.70 2.19
C ARG A 8 -12.22 1.63 2.98
N LEU A 9 -12.43 1.63 4.29
CA LEU A 9 -12.03 0.52 5.13
C LEU A 9 -13.00 -0.64 4.90
N GLN A 10 -12.45 -1.76 4.44
CA GLN A 10 -13.18 -3.01 4.24
C GLN A 10 -12.57 -4.09 5.12
N GLU A 11 -13.41 -4.97 5.64
CA GLU A 11 -12.97 -6.16 6.35
C GLU A 11 -12.55 -7.22 5.34
N PHE A 12 -11.43 -7.86 5.59
CA PHE A 12 -10.90 -8.97 4.78
C PHE A 12 -10.16 -9.95 5.69
N ASN A 13 -10.05 -11.19 5.22
CA ASN A 13 -9.32 -12.23 5.93
C ASN A 13 -7.84 -11.87 6.07
N ILE A 14 -7.28 -12.22 7.23
CA ILE A 14 -5.87 -12.02 7.52
C ILE A 14 -5.01 -12.99 6.70
N SER A 15 -3.77 -12.61 6.41
CA SER A 15 -2.80 -13.54 5.82
C SER A 15 -2.32 -14.56 6.86
N ARG A 16 -1.83 -15.71 6.40
CA ARG A 16 -1.21 -16.73 7.25
C ARG A 16 -0.01 -16.16 8.01
N ALA A 17 0.84 -15.37 7.35
CA ALA A 17 1.93 -14.66 8.00
C ALA A 17 1.44 -13.76 9.15
N SER A 18 0.34 -13.02 8.96
CA SER A 18 -0.24 -12.18 10.02
C SER A 18 -0.77 -13.01 11.19
N ALA A 19 -1.43 -14.14 10.93
CA ALA A 19 -1.89 -15.06 11.96
C ALA A 19 -0.74 -15.65 12.77
N GLU A 20 0.37 -16.02 12.11
CA GLU A 20 1.55 -16.58 12.78
C GLU A 20 2.26 -15.53 13.64
N GLN A 21 2.34 -14.29 13.16
CA GLN A 21 2.83 -13.15 13.96
C GLN A 21 1.99 -12.93 15.23
N ARG A 22 0.65 -13.04 15.15
CA ARG A 22 -0.22 -12.94 16.33
C ARG A 22 0.00 -14.08 17.32
N LYS A 23 0.16 -15.32 16.83
CA LYS A 23 0.51 -16.47 17.66
C LYS A 23 1.86 -16.26 18.38
N GLY A 24 2.88 -15.77 17.68
CA GLY A 24 4.19 -15.47 18.26
C GLY A 24 4.14 -14.41 19.36
N ARG A 25 3.26 -13.41 19.24
CA ARG A 25 3.10 -12.36 20.27
C ARG A 25 2.57 -12.91 21.59
N ALA A 26 1.78 -13.98 21.59
CA ALA A 26 1.25 -14.59 22.81
C ALA A 26 2.35 -15.26 23.65
N GLY A 27 3.44 -15.71 23.03
CA GLY A 27 4.52 -16.47 23.69
C GLY A 27 5.82 -15.69 23.92
N ARG A 28 5.78 -14.36 24.00
CA ARG A 28 7.02 -13.53 24.04
C ARG A 28 7.90 -13.77 25.27
N THR A 29 7.30 -14.08 26.42
CA THR A 29 8.01 -14.17 27.71
C THR A 29 7.93 -15.57 28.35
N GLY A 30 7.13 -16.46 27.78
CA GLY A 30 6.85 -17.79 28.33
C GLY A 30 5.84 -18.55 27.47
N PRO A 31 5.41 -19.75 27.89
CA PRO A 31 4.41 -20.51 27.15
C PRO A 31 3.09 -19.74 27.07
N GLY A 32 2.70 -19.38 25.85
CA GLY A 32 1.46 -18.66 25.54
C GLY A 32 0.49 -19.51 24.74
N VAL A 33 -0.80 -19.22 24.88
CA VAL A 33 -1.87 -19.88 24.13
C VAL A 33 -2.52 -18.87 23.19
N CYS A 34 -2.76 -19.26 21.95
CA CYS A 34 -3.45 -18.45 20.94
C CYS A 34 -4.69 -19.18 20.46
N PHE A 35 -5.87 -18.61 20.75
CA PHE A 35 -7.15 -19.13 20.27
C PHE A 35 -7.49 -18.51 18.91
N ARG A 36 -7.69 -19.36 17.90
CA ARG A 36 -8.08 -18.95 16.54
C ARG A 36 -9.58 -19.22 16.37
N LEU A 37 -10.36 -18.17 16.09
CA LEU A 37 -11.82 -18.26 15.91
C LEU A 37 -12.20 -18.52 14.43
N TYR A 38 -11.51 -19.47 13.80
CA TYR A 38 -11.75 -19.92 12.43
C TYR A 38 -11.25 -21.36 12.29
N SER A 39 -11.76 -22.09 11.31
CA SER A 39 -11.37 -23.50 11.13
C SER A 39 -9.96 -23.62 10.55
N GLU A 40 -9.34 -24.79 10.70
CA GLU A 40 -8.06 -25.07 10.06
C GLU A 40 -8.16 -25.07 8.53
N GLN A 41 -9.32 -25.47 7.99
CA GLN A 41 -9.58 -25.41 6.55
C GLN A 41 -9.56 -23.96 6.06
N ASP A 42 -10.25 -23.05 6.77
CA ASP A 42 -10.23 -21.62 6.43
C ASP A 42 -8.81 -21.05 6.47
N TYR A 43 -8.02 -21.43 7.48
CA TYR A 43 -6.63 -21.01 7.61
C TYR A 43 -5.77 -21.40 6.41
N ILE A 44 -5.98 -22.60 5.84
CA ILE A 44 -5.25 -23.07 4.66
C ILE A 44 -5.64 -22.28 3.41
N THR A 45 -6.88 -21.79 3.32
CA THR A 45 -7.33 -20.95 2.20
C THR A 45 -6.78 -19.53 2.23
N PHE A 46 -6.26 -19.06 3.37
CA PHE A 46 -5.74 -17.71 3.49
C PHE A 46 -4.45 -17.52 2.69
N GLN A 47 -4.30 -16.32 2.13
CA GLN A 47 -3.08 -15.92 1.44
C GLN A 47 -1.88 -16.02 2.39
N GLU A 48 -0.74 -16.46 1.88
CA GLU A 48 0.47 -16.60 2.69
C GLU A 48 0.95 -15.27 3.26
N TYR A 49 1.05 -14.27 2.38
CA TYR A 49 1.45 -12.90 2.71
C TYR A 49 0.34 -11.93 2.35
N SER A 50 0.29 -10.80 3.05
CA SER A 50 -0.63 -9.71 2.72
C SER A 50 -0.17 -9.03 1.44
N THR A 51 -1.13 -8.58 0.62
CA THR A 51 -0.82 -7.75 -0.54
C THR A 51 -0.09 -6.47 -0.10
N PRO A 52 0.97 -6.06 -0.83
CA PRO A 52 1.77 -4.89 -0.48
C PRO A 52 0.95 -3.61 -0.45
N GLU A 53 1.24 -2.73 0.50
CA GLU A 53 0.51 -1.46 0.67
C GLU A 53 0.62 -0.56 -0.57
N ILE A 54 1.79 -0.52 -1.22
CA ILE A 54 2.03 0.25 -2.45
C ILE A 54 1.11 -0.14 -3.62
N ARG A 55 0.50 -1.33 -3.59
CA ARG A 55 -0.48 -1.79 -4.59
C ARG A 55 -1.93 -1.55 -4.18
N ARG A 56 -2.18 -1.16 -2.94
CA ARG A 56 -3.53 -1.00 -2.36
C ARG A 56 -3.94 0.45 -2.19
N VAL A 57 -2.97 1.36 -2.12
CA VAL A 57 -3.18 2.77 -1.76
C VAL A 57 -2.93 3.67 -2.98
N PRO A 58 -3.75 4.71 -3.22
CA PRO A 58 -3.45 5.79 -4.14
C PRO A 58 -2.06 6.39 -3.91
N LEU A 59 -1.32 6.60 -4.99
CA LEU A 59 0.09 6.98 -4.92
C LEU A 59 0.32 8.50 -4.84
N ASP A 60 -0.73 9.33 -4.81
CA ASP A 60 -0.62 10.80 -4.93
C ASP A 60 0.28 11.41 -3.87
N SER A 61 0.02 11.12 -2.60
CA SER A 61 0.79 11.65 -1.49
C SER A 61 2.23 11.16 -1.52
N LEU A 62 2.43 9.88 -1.87
CA LEU A 62 3.75 9.28 -2.00
C LEU A 62 4.55 9.95 -3.12
N LEU A 63 3.98 10.09 -4.32
CA LEU A 63 4.64 10.70 -5.46
C LEU A 63 4.94 12.18 -5.22
N LEU A 64 4.00 12.91 -4.63
CA LEU A 64 4.21 14.31 -4.25
C LEU A 64 5.37 14.45 -3.26
N GLN A 65 5.44 13.55 -2.27
CA GLN A 65 6.52 13.51 -1.30
C GLN A 65 7.87 13.12 -1.93
N MET A 66 7.88 12.19 -2.89
CA MET A 66 9.10 11.84 -3.63
C MET A 66 9.63 13.05 -4.41
N ILE A 67 8.74 13.76 -5.12
CA ILE A 67 9.11 14.94 -5.90
C ILE A 67 9.61 16.06 -4.98
N SER A 68 9.02 16.23 -3.79
CA SER A 68 9.49 17.21 -2.80
C SER A 68 10.86 16.90 -2.23
N MET A 69 11.23 15.61 -2.18
CA MET A 69 12.59 15.17 -1.84
C MET A 69 13.60 15.30 -3.00
N GLY A 70 13.18 15.80 -4.17
CA GLY A 70 14.04 16.00 -5.33
C GLY A 70 14.11 14.82 -6.31
N LEU A 71 13.30 13.77 -6.11
CA LEU A 71 13.14 12.69 -7.09
C LEU A 71 12.21 13.14 -8.22
N LYS A 72 12.80 13.64 -9.31
CA LYS A 72 12.06 14.15 -10.46
C LYS A 72 11.27 13.09 -11.24
N ASP A 73 11.76 11.84 -11.26
CA ASP A 73 11.15 10.76 -12.03
C ASP A 73 10.86 9.54 -11.13
N PRO A 74 9.62 9.40 -10.64
CA PRO A 74 9.25 8.25 -9.81
C PRO A 74 9.26 6.93 -10.59
N ARG A 75 9.22 6.95 -11.93
CA ARG A 75 9.26 5.72 -12.75
C ARG A 75 10.62 5.04 -12.71
N LYS A 76 11.69 5.80 -12.45
CA LYS A 76 13.07 5.30 -12.36
C LYS A 76 13.46 4.90 -10.95
N PHE A 77 12.56 5.08 -9.98
CA PHE A 77 12.85 4.74 -8.59
C PHE A 77 12.92 3.21 -8.42
N PRO A 78 13.98 2.67 -7.77
CA PRO A 78 14.14 1.23 -7.57
C PRO A 78 13.23 0.75 -6.42
N PHE A 79 11.94 0.60 -6.70
CA PHE A 79 10.99 0.02 -5.75
C PHE A 79 11.33 -1.45 -5.47
N VAL A 80 11.24 -1.87 -4.20
CA VAL A 80 11.35 -3.28 -3.80
C VAL A 80 10.24 -4.10 -4.46
N GLU A 81 9.02 -3.56 -4.44
CA GLU A 81 7.87 -4.09 -5.17
C GLU A 81 7.23 -2.94 -5.94
N ALA A 82 7.48 -2.88 -7.25
CA ALA A 82 6.95 -1.79 -8.07
C ALA A 82 5.41 -1.80 -8.09
N PRO A 83 4.77 -0.62 -7.97
CA PRO A 83 3.36 -0.48 -8.28
C PRO A 83 3.13 -0.61 -9.79
N ASP A 84 1.87 -0.72 -10.17
CA ASP A 84 1.51 -0.70 -11.59
C ASP A 84 1.83 0.67 -12.21
N MET A 85 2.41 0.68 -13.40
CA MET A 85 2.79 1.91 -14.10
C MET A 85 1.57 2.79 -14.39
N THR A 86 0.42 2.16 -14.66
CA THR A 86 -0.85 2.87 -14.85
C THR A 86 -1.29 3.63 -13.59
N ALA A 87 -0.97 3.12 -12.40
CA ALA A 87 -1.25 3.77 -11.13
C ALA A 87 -0.33 4.98 -10.89
N ILE A 88 0.94 4.89 -11.32
CA ILE A 88 1.88 6.02 -11.27
C ILE A 88 1.40 7.13 -12.20
N ASP A 89 1.09 6.80 -13.45
CA ASP A 89 0.68 7.77 -14.47
C ASP A 89 -0.63 8.47 -14.09
N SER A 90 -1.60 7.72 -13.58
CA SER A 90 -2.88 8.29 -13.10
C SER A 90 -2.72 9.15 -11.84
N ALA A 91 -1.72 8.90 -10.99
CA ALA A 91 -1.40 9.77 -9.87
C ALA A 91 -0.69 11.05 -10.31
N LEU A 92 0.25 10.97 -11.27
CA LEU A 92 0.89 12.16 -11.84
C LEU A 92 -0.11 13.08 -12.53
N LEU A 93 -1.03 12.52 -13.32
CA LEU A 93 -2.09 13.28 -13.98
C LEU A 93 -2.97 14.02 -12.96
N ARG A 94 -3.35 13.35 -11.86
CA ARG A 94 -4.17 13.98 -10.80
C ARG A 94 -3.45 15.09 -10.07
N LEU A 95 -2.16 14.93 -9.79
CA LEU A 95 -1.36 15.99 -9.19
C LEU A 95 -1.21 17.21 -10.11
N GLN A 96 -1.19 17.01 -11.44
CA GLN A 96 -1.25 18.10 -12.41
C GLN A 96 -2.64 18.76 -12.45
N GLU A 97 -3.73 17.98 -12.44
CA GLU A 97 -5.10 18.50 -12.36
C GLU A 97 -5.34 19.32 -11.09
N GLN A 98 -4.69 18.96 -9.97
CA GLN A 98 -4.72 19.69 -8.70
C GLN A 98 -3.78 20.90 -8.65
N ALA A 99 -3.08 21.21 -9.75
CA ALA A 99 -2.06 22.25 -9.84
C ALA A 99 -0.93 22.12 -8.82
N ALA A 100 -0.68 20.91 -8.28
CA ALA A 100 0.43 20.62 -7.37
C ALA A 100 1.75 20.35 -8.13
N LEU A 101 1.65 19.94 -9.40
CA LEU A 101 2.78 19.74 -10.29
C LEU A 101 2.63 20.56 -11.57
N SER A 102 3.74 21.13 -12.04
CA SER A 102 3.82 21.78 -13.35
C SER A 102 3.62 20.76 -14.47
N THR A 103 2.81 21.13 -15.48
CA THR A 103 2.58 20.31 -16.67
C THR A 103 3.82 20.17 -17.55
N ILE A 104 4.78 21.09 -17.43
CA ILE A 104 5.96 21.18 -18.31
C ILE A 104 7.13 20.39 -17.71
N ASP A 105 7.41 20.59 -16.42
CA ASP A 105 8.63 20.08 -15.78
C ASP A 105 8.38 19.04 -14.70
N CYS A 106 7.11 18.72 -14.40
CA CYS A 106 6.71 17.93 -13.23
C CYS A 106 7.35 18.43 -11.92
N SER A 107 7.64 19.73 -11.86
CA SER A 107 8.16 20.41 -10.67
C SER A 107 7.00 20.80 -9.75
N LEU A 108 7.29 20.89 -8.45
CA LEU A 108 6.32 21.39 -7.48
C LEU A 108 6.03 22.86 -7.75
N THR A 109 4.75 23.21 -7.77
CA THR A 109 4.29 24.59 -7.78
C THR A 109 4.45 25.20 -6.39
N PRO A 110 4.79 26.50 -6.30
CA PRO A 110 4.72 27.22 -5.03
C PRO A 110 3.26 27.31 -4.58
N ILE A 111 3.06 27.28 -3.25
CA ILE A 111 1.75 27.39 -2.60
C ILE A 111 1.21 28.81 -2.73
#